data_AF-G1K0J5-F1
#
_entry.id   AF-G1K0J5-F1
#
_cell.length_a   1.000
_cell.length_b   1.000
_cell.length_c   1.000
_cell.angle_alpha   90.00
_cell.angle_beta   90.00
_cell.angle_gamma   90.00
#
_symmetry.space_group_name_H-M   'P 1'
#
loop_
_entity.id
_entity.type
_entity.pdbx_description
1 polymer ?
#
loop_
_entity_poly.entity_id
_entity_poly.type
_entity_poly.pdbx_seq_one_letter_code
_entity_poly.pdbx_strand_id
1 'polypeptide(L)'
;EQKNSFFRLADALYRIVDGPVVWFRKTIVEPNRQNYPWYHQKFRRVPTIDQCFTDDPICKFEANQQFKRDKAVDSEVLSILRKRFE
;
A
#
# COMPACT_ATOMS: atom_id res chain seq x y z
N GLU A 1 20.64 5.89 33.32
CA GLU A 1 20.79 7.28 32.84
C GLU A 1 19.86 8.22 33.58
N GLN A 2 20.40 9.33 34.09
CA GLN A 2 19.59 10.41 34.67
C GLN A 2 18.75 11.04 33.55
N LYS A 3 17.50 10.58 33.38
CA LYS A 3 16.55 11.22 32.47
C LYS A 3 16.26 12.64 32.98
N ASN A 4 16.66 13.66 32.21
CA ASN A 4 16.36 15.07 32.50
C ASN A 4 14.86 15.25 32.78
N SER A 5 14.50 16.23 33.63
CA SER A 5 13.11 16.50 34.04
C SER A 5 12.16 16.64 32.84
N PHE A 6 12.66 17.24 31.75
CA PHE A 6 11.95 17.33 30.46
C PHE A 6 11.58 15.97 29.85
N PHE A 7 12.51 15.01 29.84
CA PHE A 7 12.24 13.66 29.33
C PHE A 7 11.23 12.91 30.20
N ARG A 8 11.21 13.16 31.51
CA ARG A 8 10.21 12.56 32.41
C ARG A 8 8.80 13.11 32.15
N LEU A 9 8.69 14.40 31.85
CA LEU A 9 7.42 15.04 31.50
C LEU A 9 6.91 14.58 30.13
N ALA A 10 7.78 14.49 29.13
CA ALA A 10 7.45 13.95 27.82
C ALA A 10 7.01 12.48 27.89
N ASP A 11 7.72 11.64 28.67
CA ASP A 11 7.34 10.24 28.91
C ASP A 11 5.96 10.12 29.60
N ALA A 12 5.63 11.03 30.53
CA ALA A 12 4.34 11.03 31.20
C ALA A 12 3.19 11.38 30.24
N LEU A 13 3.37 12.41 29.41
CA LEU A 13 2.39 12.80 28.38
C LEU A 13 2.21 11.70 27.34
N TYR A 14 3.30 11.07 26.89
CA TYR A 14 3.27 9.93 25.96
C TYR A 14 2.41 8.79 26.53
N ARG A 15 2.57 8.45 27.81
CA ARG A 15 1.82 7.35 28.46
C ARG A 15 0.33 7.65 28.63
N ILE A 16 -0.03 8.90 28.90
CA ILE A 16 -1.43 9.33 29.05
C ILE A 16 -2.19 9.23 27.73
N VAL A 17 -1.51 9.45 26.59
CA VAL A 17 -2.13 9.41 25.26
C VAL A 17 -2.02 8.03 24.61
N ASP A 18 -0.84 7.41 24.62
CA ASP A 18 -0.62 6.12 23.94
C ASP A 18 -1.29 4.95 24.69
N GLY A 19 -1.33 5.02 26.03
CA GLY A 19 -1.99 4.03 26.89
C GLY A 19 -3.44 3.72 26.48
N PRO A 20 -4.35 4.72 26.44
CA PRO A 20 -5.73 4.49 26.01
C PRO A 20 -5.86 4.10 24.53
N VAL A 21 -4.99 4.59 23.64
CA VAL A 21 -5.00 4.22 22.21
C VAL A 21 -4.64 2.75 22.01
N VAL A 22 -3.59 2.29 22.69
CA VAL A 22 -3.16 0.88 22.66
C VAL A 22 -4.21 -0.02 23.30
N TRP A 23 -4.83 0.41 24.40
CA TRP A 23 -5.94 -0.31 25.02
C TRP A 23 -7.12 -0.47 24.05
N PHE A 24 -7.57 0.60 23.41
CA PHE A 24 -8.66 0.57 22.44
C PHE A 24 -8.37 -0.37 21.27
N ARG A 25 -7.15 -0.30 20.72
CA ARG A 25 -6.72 -1.20 19.64
C ARG A 25 -6.82 -2.67 20.04
N LYS A 26 -6.33 -3.04 21.22
CA LYS A 26 -6.29 -4.43 21.69
C LYS A 26 -7.66 -4.95 22.10
N THR A 27 -8.45 -4.13 22.79
CA THR A 27 -9.72 -4.56 23.38
C THR A 27 -10.87 -4.56 22.37
N ILE A 28 -10.86 -3.65 21.38
CA ILE A 28 -11.99 -3.48 20.46
C ILE A 28 -11.60 -3.81 19.02
N VAL A 29 -10.48 -3.29 18.51
CA VAL A 29 -10.15 -3.41 17.08
C VAL A 29 -9.63 -4.80 16.72
N GLU A 30 -8.70 -5.34 17.50
CA GLU A 30 -8.09 -6.65 17.26
C GLU A 30 -9.09 -7.82 17.30
N PRO A 31 -9.96 -7.98 18.31
CA PRO A 31 -10.93 -9.07 18.33
C PRO A 31 -12.05 -8.92 17.29
N ASN A 32 -12.37 -7.69 16.87
CA ASN A 32 -13.34 -7.46 15.81
C ASN A 32 -12.74 -7.64 14.40
N ARG A 33 -11.43 -7.82 14.28
CA ARG A 33 -10.76 -7.97 12.98
C ARG A 33 -10.97 -9.39 12.44
N GLN A 34 -11.82 -9.51 11.44
CA GLN A 34 -11.96 -10.74 10.66
C GLN A 34 -10.67 -11.00 9.87
N ASN A 35 -9.93 -12.03 10.24
CA ASN A 35 -8.73 -12.45 9.50
C ASN A 35 -9.14 -13.42 8.39
N TYR A 36 -9.25 -12.91 7.17
CA TYR A 36 -9.46 -13.71 5.97
C TYR A 36 -8.21 -13.65 5.07
N PRO A 37 -7.83 -14.77 4.42
CA PRO A 37 -6.73 -14.75 3.48
C PRO A 37 -7.11 -13.91 2.26
N TRP A 38 -6.20 -13.00 1.86
CA TRP A 38 -6.31 -12.25 0.62
C TRP A 38 -5.01 -12.44 -0.17
N TYR A 39 -5.13 -12.53 -1.49
CA TYR A 39 -4.00 -12.78 -2.39
C TYR A 39 -3.85 -11.64 -3.38
N HIS A 40 -2.60 -11.31 -3.71
CA HIS A 40 -2.32 -10.35 -4.77
C HIS A 40 -2.66 -10.97 -6.13
N GLN A 41 -3.45 -10.26 -6.93
CA GLN A 41 -3.78 -10.69 -8.28
C GLN A 41 -2.53 -10.70 -9.17
N LYS A 42 -2.29 -11.82 -9.85
CA LYS A 42 -1.20 -11.97 -10.82
C LYS A 42 -1.78 -12.01 -12.23
N PHE A 43 -1.48 -10.99 -13.02
CA PHE A 43 -1.85 -10.95 -14.44
C PHE A 43 -0.77 -11.61 -15.28
N ARG A 44 -1.17 -12.52 -16.17
CA ARG A 44 -0.27 -13.06 -17.21
C ARG A 44 -0.01 -11.98 -18.27
N ARG A 45 1.14 -12.05 -18.91
CA ARG A 45 1.47 -11.16 -20.03
C ARG A 45 0.71 -11.60 -21.30
N VAL A 46 0.28 -10.63 -22.07
CA VAL A 46 -0.38 -10.71 -23.38
C VAL A 46 0.62 -10.18 -24.43
N PRO A 47 0.53 -10.60 -25.70
CA PRO A 47 1.27 -9.95 -26.79
C PRO A 47 1.13 -8.43 -26.79
N THR A 48 2.20 -7.74 -27.16
CA THR A 48 2.18 -6.27 -27.31
C THR A 48 1.45 -5.86 -28.58
N ILE A 49 1.12 -4.58 -28.69
CA ILE A 49 0.38 -4.04 -29.84
C ILE A 49 1.08 -4.29 -31.18
N ASP A 50 2.42 -4.38 -31.18
CA ASP A 50 3.24 -4.59 -32.37
C ASP A 50 3.06 -5.98 -32.98
N GLN A 51 2.59 -6.95 -32.20
CA GLN A 51 2.36 -8.33 -32.61
C GLN A 51 0.92 -8.58 -33.06
N CYS A 52 0.01 -7.63 -32.80
CA CYS A 52 -1.40 -7.77 -33.17
C CYS A 52 -1.63 -7.43 -34.65
N PHE A 53 -2.50 -8.20 -35.30
CA PHE A 53 -3.00 -7.86 -36.63
C PHE A 53 -3.85 -6.58 -36.60
N THR A 54 -3.91 -5.87 -37.74
CA THR A 54 -4.71 -4.63 -37.86
C THR A 54 -6.20 -4.88 -37.70
N ASP A 55 -6.65 -6.08 -38.03
CA ASP A 55 -8.08 -6.39 -38.14
C ASP A 55 -8.60 -7.16 -36.92
N ASP A 56 -7.73 -7.44 -35.93
CA ASP A 56 -8.08 -8.12 -34.69
C ASP A 56 -8.33 -7.10 -33.55
N PRO A 57 -9.60 -6.71 -33.27
CA PRO A 57 -9.91 -5.80 -32.19
C PRO A 57 -9.71 -6.41 -30.80
N ILE A 58 -9.73 -7.75 -30.66
CA ILE A 58 -9.60 -8.43 -29.37
C ILE A 58 -8.15 -8.37 -28.90
N CYS A 59 -7.19 -8.72 -29.77
CA CYS A 59 -5.77 -8.60 -29.47
C CYS A 59 -5.40 -7.15 -29.07
N LYS A 60 -5.91 -6.16 -29.83
CA LYS A 60 -5.70 -4.73 -29.54
C LYS A 60 -6.30 -4.32 -28.19
N PHE A 61 -7.47 -4.84 -27.85
CA PHE A 61 -8.11 -4.56 -26.56
C PHE A 61 -7.28 -5.10 -25.40
N GLU A 62 -6.86 -6.36 -25.45
CA GLU A 62 -6.08 -6.99 -24.39
C GLU A 62 -4.71 -6.31 -24.20
N ALA A 63 -4.02 -6.00 -25.31
CA ALA A 63 -2.76 -5.26 -25.29
C ALA A 63 -2.91 -3.86 -24.67
N ASN A 64 -3.99 -3.14 -25.02
CA ASN A 64 -4.28 -1.83 -24.43
C ASN A 64 -4.60 -1.92 -22.93
N GLN A 65 -5.32 -2.95 -22.50
CA GLN A 65 -5.58 -3.19 -21.08
C GLN A 65 -4.29 -3.50 -20.32
N GLN A 66 -3.37 -4.27 -20.91
CA GLN A 66 -2.05 -4.49 -20.32
C GLN A 66 -1.28 -3.17 -20.18
N PHE A 67 -1.21 -2.37 -21.25
CA PHE A 67 -0.53 -1.08 -21.23
C PHE A 67 -1.07 -0.13 -20.15
N LYS A 68 -2.40 -0.03 -20.00
CA LYS A 68 -3.03 0.79 -18.95
C LYS A 68 -2.63 0.35 -17.54
N ARG A 69 -2.54 -0.96 -17.29
CA ARG A 69 -2.11 -1.50 -16.00
C ARG A 69 -0.64 -1.20 -15.74
N ASP A 70 0.22 -1.42 -16.73
CA ASP A 70 1.66 -1.14 -16.61
C ASP A 70 1.90 0.36 -16.34
N LYS A 71 1.19 1.25 -17.04
CA LYS A 71 1.24 2.70 -16.79
C LYS A 71 0.82 3.08 -15.36
N ALA A 72 -0.19 2.41 -14.80
CA ALA A 72 -0.62 2.65 -13.43
C ALA A 72 0.43 2.18 -12.42
N VAL A 73 1.08 1.03 -12.68
CA VAL A 73 2.20 0.55 -11.86
C VAL A 73 3.36 1.54 -11.89
N ASP A 74 3.75 2.04 -13.06
CA ASP A 74 4.85 3.01 -13.20
C ASP A 74 4.54 4.33 -12.47
N SER A 75 3.28 4.78 -12.48
CA SER A 75 2.85 5.95 -11.70
C SER A 75 3.07 5.74 -10.20
N GLU A 76 2.74 4.56 -9.67
CA GLU A 76 3.00 4.22 -8.27
C GLU A 76 4.49 4.05 -7.96
N VAL A 77 5.29 3.55 -8.92
CA VAL A 77 6.76 3.52 -8.78
C VAL A 77 7.29 4.94 -8.57
N LEU A 78 6.85 5.91 -9.37
CA LEU A 78 7.25 7.31 -9.20
C LEU A 78 6.77 7.90 -7.87
N SER A 79 5.54 7.56 -7.44
CA SER A 79 4.99 7.96 -6.12
C SER A 79 5.87 7.47 -4.97
N ILE A 80 6.32 6.21 -5.02
CA ILE A 80 7.23 5.63 -4.03
C ILE A 80 8.58 6.34 -4.05
N LEU A 81 9.14 6.62 -5.23
CA LEU A 81 10.41 7.33 -5.34
C LEU A 81 10.34 8.76 -4.77
N ARG A 82 9.23 9.49 -5.00
CA ARG A 82 9.00 10.81 -4.41
C ARG A 82 8.93 10.76 -2.89
N LYS A 83 8.17 9.83 -2.31
CA LYS A 83 8.06 9.62 -0.85
C LYS A 83 9.37 9.23 -0.17
N ARG A 84 10.38 8.76 -0.91
CA ARG A 84 11.71 8.46 -0.38
C ARG A 84 12.65 9.65 -0.46
N PHE A 85 12.36 10.60 -1.34
CA PHE A 85 13.17 11.78 -1.55
C PHE A 85 12.79 12.90 -0.57
N GLU A 86 11.49 13.07 -0.32
CA GLU A 86 10.92 13.94 0.73
C GLU A 86 11.08 13.31 2.12
#